data_AF-A0A0S2S2U8-F1
#
_entry.id   AF-A0A0S2S2U8-F1
#
_cell.length_a   1.000
_cell.length_b   1.000
_cell.length_c   1.000
_cell.angle_alpha   90.00
_cell.angle_beta   90.00
_cell.angle_gamma   90.00
#
_symmetry.space_group_name_H-M   'P 1'
#
loop_
_entity.id
_entity.type
_entity.pdbx_description
1 polymer ?
#
loop_
_entity_poly.entity_id
_entity_poly.type
_entity_poly.pdbx_seq_one_letter_code
_entity_poly.pdbx_strand_id
1 'polypeptide(L)'
;MTAPFASLRLSSWKMIPVSAALFIAAFSNPIDSYAAPAAAPIVRQVNSSASSTVTDSDNQLTYLKDRFNIQLSSTPTKREYIVALATVLNLNSSSTASADKNTAFRGLNSNDPLYAQAAALYAEGILDNTDVKPSVPLSQNDAIRIAVKAAGLTELAATYSEDKAQAVLTKSGIRTLTGTAETRLAASQDLAVAVETGLLPQSELSSFQPEEQADASFTAEVLSRVLAFHGEYKNTVGQVQDDDIFAKIHQAYDTQILVQSPELQALFDAGLQQNLFTGYNIKDSRYDAHFDPKLSLTYGHSDLKHAIQLIGLLRSEGIQAKVQLEPKTSAFVYLKEWGQPVQTENYRVVQINNDNYIAYSKEYDLALEFATIGQKNRFDTIINQYAKKNSKDPAGLIAQSWWQPLYYSLSSPGSAYTEIANNRVSAGRYYAQSFSLTDKASSITDGLRKIKPGVEVESYHFWVDTPFYRYLNGEAQ
;
A
#
# COMPACT_ATOMS: atom_id res chain seq x y z
N MET A 1 19.50 -45.88 -49.02
CA MET A 1 18.92 -45.79 -47.66
C MET A 1 19.13 -44.38 -47.15
N THR A 2 18.02 -43.67 -46.97
CA THR A 2 17.77 -42.32 -46.42
C THR A 2 18.63 -41.15 -46.92
N ALA A 3 17.94 -40.30 -47.70
CA ALA A 3 18.37 -39.07 -48.35
C ALA A 3 18.34 -37.82 -47.42
N PRO A 4 18.90 -36.67 -47.88
CA PRO A 4 19.16 -35.47 -47.08
C PRO A 4 18.22 -34.28 -47.36
N PHE A 5 18.35 -33.24 -46.52
CA PHE A 5 18.02 -31.80 -46.70
C PHE A 5 16.79 -31.37 -47.54
N ALA A 6 15.89 -30.61 -46.92
CA ALA A 6 15.03 -29.65 -47.61
C ALA A 6 14.91 -28.34 -46.81
N SER A 7 15.37 -27.26 -47.44
CA SER A 7 15.10 -25.87 -47.10
C SER A 7 13.69 -25.47 -47.50
N LEU A 8 13.03 -24.58 -46.75
CA LEU A 8 11.94 -23.74 -47.27
C LEU A 8 12.02 -22.34 -46.64
N ARG A 9 12.00 -21.34 -47.51
CA ARG A 9 11.97 -19.90 -47.23
C ARG A 9 10.52 -19.36 -47.20
N LEU A 10 10.42 -18.13 -46.67
CA LEU A 10 9.34 -17.12 -46.77
C LEU A 10 8.19 -17.34 -45.77
N SER A 11 7.85 -16.37 -44.93
CA SER A 11 7.32 -15.08 -45.37
C SER A 11 7.61 -13.91 -44.40
N SER A 12 7.75 -12.74 -45.01
CA SER A 12 7.85 -11.42 -44.39
C SER A 12 6.55 -11.03 -43.70
N TRP A 13 6.56 -10.87 -42.39
CA TRP A 13 5.54 -10.11 -41.66
C TRP A 13 6.06 -8.72 -41.32
N LYS A 14 5.43 -7.73 -41.98
CA LYS A 14 5.52 -6.32 -41.64
C LYS A 14 5.01 -6.14 -40.21
N MET A 15 5.86 -5.67 -39.31
CA MET A 15 5.40 -5.11 -38.04
C MET A 15 4.65 -3.81 -38.33
N ILE A 16 3.34 -3.81 -38.08
CA ILE A 16 2.52 -2.62 -37.98
C ILE A 16 2.44 -2.29 -36.48
N PRO A 17 2.96 -1.16 -36.00
CA PRO A 17 2.72 -0.74 -34.64
C PRO A 17 1.28 -0.21 -34.52
N VAL A 18 0.41 -0.93 -33.81
CA VAL A 18 -0.90 -0.42 -33.40
C VAL A 18 -0.68 0.38 -32.12
N SER A 19 -0.35 1.66 -32.27
CA SER A 19 -0.46 2.65 -31.22
C SER A 19 -1.91 3.14 -31.19
N ALA A 20 -2.70 2.71 -30.21
CA ALA A 20 -3.97 3.35 -29.89
C ALA A 20 -3.69 4.63 -29.08
N ALA A 21 -3.24 5.67 -29.79
CA ALA A 21 -3.19 7.02 -29.27
C ALA A 21 -4.48 7.74 -29.68
N LEU A 22 -5.17 8.33 -28.71
CA LEU A 22 -6.29 9.25 -28.94
C LEU A 22 -5.85 10.34 -29.94
N PHE A 23 -6.44 10.33 -31.14
CA PHE A 23 -6.33 11.41 -32.10
C PHE A 23 -7.64 12.18 -32.16
N ILE A 24 -7.63 13.42 -31.67
CA ILE A 24 -8.59 14.44 -32.06
C ILE A 24 -8.04 15.14 -33.31
N ALA A 25 -8.85 15.12 -34.37
CA ALA A 25 -8.55 15.72 -35.66
C ALA A 25 -8.48 17.26 -35.57
N ALA A 26 -7.53 17.87 -36.28
CA ALA A 26 -7.47 19.30 -36.53
C ALA A 26 -7.47 19.55 -38.05
N PHE A 27 -8.33 20.49 -38.48
CA PHE A 27 -8.36 21.03 -39.83
C PHE A 27 -7.09 21.87 -40.11
N SER A 28 -6.57 21.74 -41.32
CA SER A 28 -5.39 22.42 -41.86
C SER A 28 -5.71 23.79 -42.45
N ASN A 29 -4.84 24.77 -42.24
CA ASN A 29 -4.41 25.79 -43.22
C ASN A 29 -3.12 26.51 -42.75
N PRO A 30 -2.37 27.18 -43.67
CA PRO A 30 -0.89 27.12 -43.66
C PRO A 30 -0.15 28.29 -43.01
N ILE A 31 1.02 27.93 -42.47
CA ILE A 31 2.34 28.58 -42.45
C ILE A 31 2.40 30.10 -42.20
N ASP A 32 2.98 30.47 -41.05
CA ASP A 32 4.01 31.50 -41.02
C ASP A 32 5.13 31.14 -40.02
N SER A 33 6.35 31.45 -40.45
CA SER A 33 7.60 31.00 -39.84
C SER A 33 8.11 32.05 -38.86
N TYR A 34 8.35 31.68 -37.59
CA TYR A 34 9.19 32.49 -36.70
C TYR A 34 10.10 31.60 -35.87
N ALA A 35 11.41 31.83 -36.03
CA ALA A 35 12.47 31.23 -35.24
C ALA A 35 12.44 31.76 -33.80
N ALA A 36 12.56 30.85 -32.82
CA ALA A 36 12.73 31.19 -31.41
C ALA A 36 14.21 31.03 -31.00
N PRO A 37 14.79 31.98 -30.25
CA PRO A 37 16.15 31.86 -29.74
C PRO A 37 16.22 30.94 -28.51
N ALA A 38 17.31 30.19 -28.41
CA ALA A 38 17.62 29.29 -27.31
C ALA A 38 17.78 30.04 -25.98
N ALA A 39 17.06 29.62 -24.94
CA ALA A 39 17.27 30.07 -23.57
C ALA A 39 17.99 28.98 -22.77
N ALA A 40 19.14 29.36 -22.17
CA ALA A 40 19.96 28.52 -21.32
C ALA A 40 19.27 28.22 -19.96
N PRO A 41 19.57 27.08 -19.32
CA PRO A 41 18.92 26.70 -18.07
C PRO A 41 19.43 27.55 -16.90
N ILE A 42 18.50 28.21 -16.21
CA ILE A 42 18.75 28.88 -14.93
C ILE A 42 18.60 27.82 -13.83
N VAL A 43 19.74 27.35 -13.29
CA VAL A 43 19.77 26.54 -12.07
C VAL A 43 19.42 27.46 -10.90
N ARG A 44 18.17 27.42 -10.42
CA ARG A 44 17.78 28.03 -9.14
C ARG A 44 18.20 27.09 -8.01
N GLN A 45 19.18 27.53 -7.23
CA GLN A 45 19.44 27.02 -5.88
C GLN A 45 18.14 27.10 -5.06
N VAL A 46 17.56 25.96 -4.72
CA VAL A 46 16.43 25.88 -3.79
C VAL A 46 16.99 25.74 -2.38
N ASN A 47 16.69 26.74 -1.55
CA ASN A 47 16.94 26.71 -0.10
C ASN A 47 16.22 25.50 0.52
N SER A 48 17.00 24.53 0.97
CA SER A 48 16.55 23.38 1.76
C SER A 48 16.35 23.81 3.22
N SER A 49 15.17 24.30 3.55
CA SER A 49 14.80 24.59 4.95
C SER A 49 13.46 23.94 5.29
N ALA A 50 13.54 22.64 5.63
CA ALA A 50 12.65 21.89 6.51
C ALA A 50 13.20 20.46 6.68
N SER A 51 14.32 20.32 7.41
CA SER A 51 14.83 19.01 7.83
C SER A 51 14.38 18.76 9.27
N SER A 52 13.12 18.40 9.45
CA SER A 52 12.71 17.61 10.60
C SER A 52 12.70 16.17 10.13
N THR A 53 13.81 15.47 10.31
CA THR A 53 13.87 14.01 10.13
C THR A 53 12.95 13.40 11.18
N VAL A 54 11.76 12.96 10.78
CA VAL A 54 10.93 12.08 11.60
C VAL A 54 11.73 10.80 11.80
N THR A 55 11.97 10.42 13.06
CA THR A 55 12.66 9.16 13.36
C THR A 55 11.76 7.98 12.97
N ASP A 56 12.34 6.84 12.57
CA ASP A 56 11.56 5.65 12.18
C ASP A 56 10.68 5.15 13.35
N SER A 57 11.13 5.37 14.59
CA SER A 57 10.38 5.11 15.83
C SER A 57 9.15 6.01 16.01
N ASP A 58 9.26 7.33 15.77
CA ASP A 58 8.11 8.25 15.82
C ASP A 58 7.07 7.91 14.74
N ASN A 59 7.55 7.38 13.61
CA ASN A 59 6.72 6.88 12.51
C ASN A 59 5.91 5.63 12.94
N GLN A 60 6.51 4.68 13.67
CA GLN A 60 5.84 3.45 14.09
C GLN A 60 4.76 3.68 15.15
N LEU A 61 5.01 4.51 16.17
CA LEU A 61 3.98 4.87 17.16
C LEU A 61 2.79 5.57 16.49
N THR A 62 3.06 6.51 15.59
CA THR A 62 2.02 7.20 14.81
C THR A 62 1.26 6.22 13.93
N TYR A 63 1.96 5.29 13.28
CA TYR A 63 1.35 4.26 12.45
C TYR A 63 0.40 3.35 13.24
N LEU A 64 0.83 2.83 14.40
CA LEU A 64 -0.01 1.98 15.24
C LEU A 64 -1.24 2.72 15.76
N LYS A 65 -1.10 4.01 16.10
CA LYS A 65 -2.22 4.86 16.50
C LYS A 65 -3.19 5.10 15.34
N ASP A 66 -2.69 5.54 14.19
CA ASP A 66 -3.54 5.96 13.08
C ASP A 66 -4.22 4.75 12.40
N ARG A 67 -3.56 3.58 12.35
CA ARG A 67 -4.08 2.37 11.70
C ARG A 67 -4.88 1.46 12.63
N PHE A 68 -4.44 1.30 13.88
CA PHE A 68 -5.01 0.32 14.81
C PHE A 68 -5.60 0.95 16.08
N ASN A 69 -5.54 2.28 16.21
CA ASN A 69 -5.93 3.00 17.44
C ASN A 69 -5.19 2.51 18.70
N ILE A 70 -3.95 2.04 18.53
CA ILE A 70 -3.09 1.57 19.62
C ILE A 70 -2.31 2.76 20.17
N GLN A 71 -2.37 2.96 21.48
CA GLN A 71 -1.59 3.96 22.21
C GLN A 71 -0.89 3.27 23.36
N LEU A 72 0.44 3.40 23.42
CA LEU A 72 1.28 2.79 24.44
C LEU A 72 1.68 3.85 25.47
N SER A 73 1.69 3.47 26.75
CA SER A 73 2.32 4.31 27.77
C SER A 73 3.83 4.35 27.58
N SER A 74 4.53 5.32 28.19
CA SER A 74 6.00 5.40 28.13
C SER A 74 6.70 4.15 28.66
N THR A 75 6.02 3.42 29.54
CA THR A 75 6.50 2.24 30.25
C THR A 75 5.44 1.14 30.16
N PRO A 76 5.23 0.53 28.98
CA PRO A 76 4.13 -0.40 28.75
C PRO A 76 4.09 -1.56 29.74
N THR A 77 2.90 -1.92 30.15
CA THR A 77 2.63 -3.15 30.92
C THR A 77 2.43 -4.35 30.00
N LYS A 78 2.53 -5.57 30.54
CA LYS A 78 2.12 -6.79 29.81
C LYS A 78 0.68 -6.71 29.30
N ARG A 79 -0.23 -6.08 30.05
CA ARG A 79 -1.61 -5.83 29.62
C ARG A 79 -1.65 -5.04 28.31
N GLU A 80 -0.99 -3.89 28.26
CA GLU A 80 -0.96 -3.04 27.06
C GLU A 80 -0.42 -3.80 25.86
N TYR A 81 0.66 -4.56 26.06
CA TYR A 81 1.26 -5.35 24.99
C TYR A 81 0.34 -6.45 24.46
N ILE A 82 -0.34 -7.19 25.35
CA ILE A 82 -1.29 -8.24 24.99
C ILE A 82 -2.49 -7.66 24.20
N VAL A 83 -3.03 -6.52 24.66
CA VAL A 83 -4.13 -5.85 23.93
C VAL A 83 -3.66 -5.39 22.56
N ALA A 84 -2.49 -4.74 22.49
CA ALA A 84 -1.92 -4.26 21.23
C ALA A 84 -1.66 -5.42 20.26
N LEU A 85 -1.09 -6.51 20.75
CA LEU A 85 -0.77 -7.69 19.96
C LEU A 85 -2.03 -8.39 19.42
N ALA A 86 -3.05 -8.59 20.25
CA ALA A 86 -4.34 -9.13 19.80
C ALA A 86 -5.01 -8.22 18.76
N THR A 87 -4.83 -6.89 18.89
CA THR A 87 -5.35 -5.92 17.92
C THR A 87 -4.64 -6.02 16.57
N VAL A 88 -3.30 -6.03 16.54
CA VAL A 88 -2.54 -6.12 15.28
C VAL A 88 -2.75 -7.45 14.57
N LEU A 89 -3.01 -8.53 15.32
CA LEU A 89 -3.36 -9.85 14.76
C LEU A 89 -4.85 -10.01 14.43
N ASN A 90 -5.65 -8.95 14.60
CA ASN A 90 -7.10 -8.96 14.39
C ASN A 90 -7.84 -10.08 15.16
N LEU A 91 -7.38 -10.40 16.36
CA LEU A 91 -7.99 -11.41 17.25
C LEU A 91 -9.11 -10.83 18.13
N ASN A 92 -9.36 -9.52 18.04
CA ASN A 92 -10.41 -8.82 18.78
C ASN A 92 -11.82 -9.01 18.18
N SER A 93 -11.91 -9.44 16.92
CA SER A 93 -13.13 -9.39 16.12
C SER A 93 -13.72 -10.80 15.93
N SER A 94 -14.70 -11.18 16.75
CA SER A 94 -15.79 -12.13 16.44
C SER A 94 -15.47 -13.55 15.92
N SER A 95 -14.22 -13.95 15.72
CA SER A 95 -13.82 -15.31 15.32
C SER A 95 -13.44 -16.19 16.52
N THR A 96 -13.84 -15.81 17.74
CA THR A 96 -13.78 -16.66 18.95
C THR A 96 -14.73 -17.87 18.89
N ALA A 97 -14.80 -18.54 17.74
CA ALA A 97 -15.14 -19.95 17.65
C ALA A 97 -13.97 -20.83 18.19
N SER A 98 -12.75 -20.29 18.38
CA SER A 98 -11.61 -21.05 18.94
C SER A 98 -11.18 -20.66 20.36
N ALA A 99 -11.56 -19.50 20.89
CA ALA A 99 -11.21 -19.13 22.26
C ALA A 99 -12.06 -19.96 23.22
N ASP A 100 -11.47 -21.00 23.82
CA ASP A 100 -12.08 -21.76 24.90
C ASP A 100 -12.32 -20.80 26.06
N LYS A 101 -13.56 -20.28 26.16
CA LYS A 101 -14.02 -19.36 27.21
C LYS A 101 -13.90 -19.96 28.62
N ASN A 102 -13.40 -21.19 28.73
CA ASN A 102 -13.14 -21.91 29.97
C ASN A 102 -11.66 -21.89 30.40
N THR A 103 -10.76 -21.20 29.70
CA THR A 103 -9.34 -21.16 30.09
C THR A 103 -9.18 -20.42 31.43
N ALA A 104 -8.82 -21.14 32.48
CA ALA A 104 -8.62 -20.54 33.80
C ALA A 104 -7.25 -19.83 33.87
N PHE A 105 -7.25 -18.51 33.69
CA PHE A 105 -6.06 -17.68 33.88
C PHE A 105 -5.82 -17.36 35.35
N ARG A 106 -4.58 -17.53 35.81
CA ARG A 106 -4.14 -17.10 37.13
C ARG A 106 -3.91 -15.59 37.12
N GLY A 107 -4.57 -14.88 38.03
CA GLY A 107 -4.44 -13.42 38.15
C GLY A 107 -5.23 -12.62 37.11
N LEU A 108 -6.14 -13.26 36.35
CA LEU A 108 -7.03 -12.59 35.41
C LEU A 108 -8.44 -13.18 35.49
N ASN A 109 -9.41 -12.37 35.96
CA ASN A 109 -10.80 -12.79 36.09
C ASN A 109 -11.50 -12.82 34.72
N SER A 110 -12.49 -13.69 34.54
CA SER A 110 -13.28 -13.80 33.30
C SER A 110 -14.01 -12.51 32.89
N ASN A 111 -14.25 -11.61 33.84
CA ASN A 111 -14.89 -10.32 33.62
C ASN A 111 -13.90 -9.18 33.34
N ASP A 112 -12.59 -9.44 33.36
CA ASP A 112 -11.57 -8.45 33.03
C ASP A 112 -11.59 -8.18 31.51
N PRO A 113 -11.57 -6.92 31.06
CA PRO A 113 -11.55 -6.57 29.63
C PRO A 113 -10.40 -7.20 28.82
N LEU A 114 -9.31 -7.64 29.46
CA LEU A 114 -8.17 -8.34 28.83
C LEU A 114 -8.41 -9.83 28.59
N TYR A 115 -9.38 -10.43 29.28
CA TYR A 115 -9.55 -11.88 29.32
C TYR A 115 -9.75 -12.47 27.92
N ALA A 116 -10.57 -11.82 27.08
CA ALA A 116 -10.84 -12.29 25.73
C ALA A 116 -9.58 -12.29 24.85
N GLN A 117 -8.75 -11.25 24.93
CA GLN A 117 -7.51 -11.11 24.16
C GLN A 117 -6.46 -12.12 24.63
N ALA A 118 -6.31 -12.28 25.95
CA ALA A 118 -5.42 -13.30 26.52
C ALA A 118 -5.85 -14.71 26.12
N ALA A 119 -7.15 -15.02 26.18
CA ALA A 119 -7.70 -16.30 25.73
C ALA A 119 -7.45 -16.55 24.24
N ALA A 120 -7.64 -15.54 23.39
CA ALA A 120 -7.39 -15.66 21.95
C ALA A 120 -5.91 -15.93 21.66
N LEU A 121 -4.99 -15.16 22.24
CA LEU A 121 -3.55 -15.39 22.04
C LEU A 121 -3.08 -16.72 22.63
N TYR A 122 -3.68 -17.20 23.72
CA TYR A 122 -3.39 -18.52 24.27
C TYR A 122 -3.88 -19.64 23.36
N ALA A 123 -5.07 -19.51 22.77
CA ALA A 123 -5.61 -20.48 21.81
C ALA A 123 -4.72 -20.61 20.56
N GLU A 124 -4.08 -19.52 20.13
CA GLU A 124 -3.09 -19.50 19.03
C GLU A 124 -1.68 -19.94 19.48
N GLY A 125 -1.48 -20.34 20.74
CA GLY A 125 -0.17 -20.75 21.28
C GLY A 125 0.85 -19.62 21.45
N ILE A 126 0.42 -18.37 21.32
CA ILE A 126 1.28 -17.18 21.47
C ILE A 126 1.60 -16.92 22.94
N LEU A 127 0.60 -17.05 23.82
CA LEU A 127 0.81 -17.13 25.26
C LEU A 127 0.96 -18.60 25.66
N ASP A 128 2.05 -18.96 26.34
CA ASP A 128 2.38 -20.35 26.69
C ASP A 128 1.99 -20.77 28.10
N ASN A 129 1.46 -19.84 28.90
CA ASN A 129 1.06 -20.13 30.27
C ASN A 129 -0.15 -19.30 30.68
N THR A 130 -0.83 -19.76 31.73
CA THR A 130 -2.04 -19.14 32.25
C THR A 130 -1.76 -18.05 33.29
N ASP A 131 -0.50 -17.75 33.64
CA ASP A 131 -0.11 -16.73 34.62
C ASP A 131 0.27 -15.41 33.92
N VAL A 132 -0.75 -14.67 33.49
CA VAL A 132 -0.62 -13.50 32.59
C VAL A 132 0.13 -12.33 33.23
N LYS A 133 0.00 -12.15 34.55
CA LYS A 133 0.59 -11.03 35.33
C LYS A 133 0.41 -9.66 34.64
N PRO A 134 -0.83 -9.23 34.35
CA PRO A 134 -1.11 -8.11 33.45
C PRO A 134 -0.54 -6.76 33.91
N SER A 135 -0.35 -6.56 35.21
CA SER A 135 0.14 -5.30 35.78
C SER A 135 1.67 -5.19 35.84
N VAL A 136 2.39 -6.25 35.47
CA VAL A 136 3.86 -6.22 35.50
C VAL A 136 4.38 -5.41 34.31
N PRO A 137 5.41 -4.55 34.50
CA PRO A 137 6.15 -3.93 33.42
C PRO A 137 6.58 -4.92 32.34
N LEU A 138 6.44 -4.57 31.07
CA LEU A 138 6.93 -5.40 29.98
C LEU A 138 8.46 -5.33 29.95
N SER A 139 9.15 -6.47 30.03
CA SER A 139 10.59 -6.52 29.74
C SER A 139 10.83 -6.66 28.24
N GLN A 140 12.00 -6.24 27.78
CA GLN A 140 12.38 -6.39 26.37
C GLN A 140 12.40 -7.87 25.95
N ASN A 141 12.89 -8.77 26.80
CA ASN A 141 12.86 -10.21 26.54
C ASN A 141 11.44 -10.77 26.42
N ASP A 142 10.53 -10.38 27.32
CA ASP A 142 9.15 -10.88 27.26
C ASP A 142 8.44 -10.41 25.99
N ALA A 143 8.68 -9.16 25.56
CA ALA A 143 8.16 -8.66 24.28
C ALA A 143 8.66 -9.50 23.09
N ILE A 144 9.96 -9.75 23.00
CA ILE A 144 10.54 -10.52 21.89
C ILE A 144 10.05 -11.96 21.89
N ARG A 145 10.03 -12.65 23.04
CA ARG A 145 9.59 -14.06 23.11
C ARG A 145 8.15 -14.24 22.68
N ILE A 146 7.27 -13.34 23.10
CA ILE A 146 5.87 -13.34 22.67
C ILE A 146 5.80 -13.02 21.16
N ALA A 147 6.58 -12.05 20.67
CA ALA A 147 6.62 -11.67 19.26
C ALA A 147 7.13 -12.80 18.35
N VAL A 148 8.11 -13.60 18.77
CA VAL A 148 8.62 -14.75 18.02
C VAL A 148 7.49 -15.72 17.70
N LYS A 149 6.65 -16.02 18.70
CA LYS A 149 5.48 -16.90 18.52
C LYS A 149 4.41 -16.24 17.67
N ALA A 150 4.12 -14.96 17.94
CA ALA A 150 3.17 -14.18 17.16
C ALA A 150 3.57 -14.06 15.69
N ALA A 151 4.87 -14.06 15.38
CA ALA A 151 5.42 -14.03 14.02
C ALA A 151 5.48 -15.43 13.36
N GLY A 152 5.04 -16.49 14.03
CA GLY A 152 5.07 -17.86 13.50
C GLY A 152 6.47 -18.47 13.42
N LEU A 153 7.39 -18.07 14.31
CA LEU A 153 8.80 -18.48 14.27
C LEU A 153 9.15 -19.58 15.28
N THR A 154 8.16 -20.16 15.98
CA THR A 154 8.37 -21.15 17.05
C THR A 154 9.17 -22.36 16.58
N GLU A 155 8.79 -22.98 15.46
CA GLU A 155 9.45 -24.15 14.90
C GLU A 155 10.87 -23.81 14.43
N LEU A 156 11.07 -22.60 13.90
CA LEU A 156 12.39 -22.12 13.50
C LEU A 156 13.28 -21.91 14.74
N ALA A 157 12.75 -21.33 15.81
CA ALA A 157 13.45 -21.17 17.09
C ALA A 157 13.92 -22.54 17.63
N ALA A 158 13.05 -23.55 17.56
CA ALA A 158 13.37 -24.91 18.00
C ALA A 158 14.53 -25.57 17.22
N THR A 159 14.89 -25.06 16.04
CA THR A 159 16.08 -25.54 15.28
C THR A 159 17.42 -25.04 15.85
N TYR A 160 17.41 -24.13 16.82
CA TYR A 160 18.63 -23.58 17.41
C TYR A 160 19.07 -24.46 18.57
N SER A 161 20.15 -25.23 18.38
CA SER A 161 20.83 -25.88 19.50
C SER A 161 21.38 -24.83 20.49
N GLU A 162 21.71 -25.24 21.71
CA GLU A 162 22.31 -24.35 22.72
C GLU A 162 23.55 -23.63 22.16
N ASP A 163 24.48 -24.35 21.53
CA ASP A 163 25.68 -23.79 20.90
C ASP A 163 25.34 -22.79 19.78
N LYS A 164 24.34 -23.11 18.94
CA LYS A 164 23.93 -22.24 17.83
C LYS A 164 23.30 -20.95 18.37
N ALA A 165 22.41 -21.04 19.36
CA ALA A 165 21.80 -19.88 20.00
C ALA A 165 22.87 -19.00 20.67
N GLN A 166 23.77 -19.60 21.45
CA GLN A 166 24.83 -18.88 22.14
C GLN A 166 25.78 -18.18 21.17
N ALA A 167 26.12 -18.81 20.05
CA ALA A 167 26.96 -18.19 19.02
C ALA A 167 26.34 -16.92 18.43
N VAL A 168 25.04 -16.95 18.12
CA VAL A 168 24.29 -15.79 17.61
C VAL A 168 24.26 -14.67 18.65
N LEU A 169 23.85 -14.98 19.90
CA LEU A 169 23.74 -13.97 20.95
C LEU A 169 25.09 -13.32 21.27
N THR A 170 26.16 -14.12 21.32
CA THR A 170 27.53 -13.62 21.56
C THR A 170 27.98 -12.68 20.44
N LYS A 171 27.76 -13.08 19.17
CA LYS A 171 28.09 -12.26 18.01
C LYS A 171 27.33 -10.93 18.00
N SER A 172 26.09 -10.94 18.47
CA SER A 172 25.21 -9.77 18.53
C SER A 172 25.38 -8.93 19.80
N GLY A 173 26.30 -9.29 20.70
CA GLY A 173 26.56 -8.56 21.94
C GLY A 173 25.47 -8.69 23.00
N ILE A 174 24.53 -9.62 22.84
CA ILE A 174 23.43 -9.86 23.79
C ILE A 174 23.95 -10.70 24.95
N ARG A 175 23.69 -10.24 26.18
CA ARG A 175 24.14 -10.92 27.40
C ARG A 175 23.40 -12.24 27.59
N THR A 176 24.09 -13.20 28.22
CA THR A 176 23.49 -14.47 28.62
C THR A 176 22.35 -14.27 29.62
N LEU A 177 21.24 -14.96 29.38
CA LEU A 177 20.03 -14.88 30.21
C LEU A 177 20.21 -15.61 31.56
N THR A 178 19.53 -15.10 32.59
CA THR A 178 19.46 -15.74 33.91
C THR A 178 18.30 -16.74 33.97
N GLY A 179 18.27 -17.64 34.97
CA GLY A 179 17.18 -18.62 35.16
C GLY A 179 17.64 -20.08 35.13
N THR A 180 16.69 -21.03 35.10
CA THR A 180 16.97 -22.47 35.02
C THR A 180 17.53 -22.83 33.64
N ALA A 181 18.20 -23.98 33.50
CA ALA A 181 18.78 -24.38 32.23
C ALA A 181 17.74 -24.48 31.10
N GLU A 182 16.56 -25.04 31.41
CA GLU A 182 15.46 -25.20 30.46
C GLU A 182 14.85 -23.85 30.04
N THR A 183 14.53 -22.98 31.00
CA THR A 183 13.99 -21.64 30.68
C THR A 183 15.00 -20.78 29.93
N ARG A 184 16.29 -20.94 30.25
CA ARG A 184 17.38 -20.24 29.58
C ARG A 184 17.53 -20.69 28.13
N LEU A 185 17.42 -21.99 27.87
CA LEU A 185 17.54 -22.53 26.52
C LEU A 185 16.41 -22.00 25.62
N ALA A 186 15.14 -22.15 26.05
CA ALA A 186 13.99 -21.69 25.26
C ALA A 186 14.06 -20.17 24.98
N ALA A 187 14.38 -19.36 26.00
CA ALA A 187 14.52 -17.93 25.81
C ALA A 187 15.72 -17.55 24.92
N SER A 188 16.82 -18.31 24.97
CA SER A 188 17.97 -18.09 24.09
C SER A 188 17.66 -18.46 22.64
N GLN A 189 16.85 -19.50 22.41
CA GLN A 189 16.37 -19.88 21.08
C GLN A 189 15.48 -18.79 20.48
N ASP A 190 14.51 -18.29 21.25
CA ASP A 190 13.62 -17.19 20.84
C ASP A 190 14.43 -15.94 20.47
N LEU A 191 15.39 -15.52 21.32
CA LEU A 191 16.22 -14.36 21.02
C LEU A 191 17.13 -14.57 19.80
N ALA A 192 17.75 -15.75 19.67
CA ALA A 192 18.65 -16.03 18.56
C ALA A 192 17.90 -16.02 17.21
N VAL A 193 16.69 -16.60 17.16
CA VAL A 193 15.88 -16.51 15.95
C VAL A 193 15.43 -15.07 15.70
N ALA A 194 15.05 -14.32 16.73
CA ALA A 194 14.61 -12.93 16.56
C ALA A 194 15.71 -12.05 15.96
N VAL A 195 16.96 -12.25 16.38
CA VAL A 195 18.15 -11.56 15.83
C VAL A 195 18.36 -11.91 14.36
N GLU A 196 18.42 -13.19 14.02
CA GLU A 196 18.76 -13.64 12.66
C GLU A 196 17.64 -13.38 11.64
N THR A 197 16.38 -13.37 12.08
CA THR A 197 15.24 -13.02 11.20
C THR A 197 14.97 -11.52 11.13
N GLY A 198 15.64 -10.70 11.95
CA GLY A 198 15.41 -9.26 12.03
C GLY A 198 14.10 -8.87 12.72
N LEU A 199 13.45 -9.79 13.44
CA LEU A 199 12.37 -9.45 14.37
C LEU A 199 12.87 -8.54 15.50
N LEU A 200 14.09 -8.79 15.99
CA LEU A 200 14.88 -7.82 16.74
C LEU A 200 15.83 -7.11 15.77
N PRO A 201 15.57 -5.84 15.43
CA PRO A 201 16.30 -5.16 14.35
C PRO A 201 17.75 -4.87 14.72
N GLN A 202 18.62 -4.83 13.71
CA GLN A 202 20.05 -4.58 13.93
C GLN A 202 20.34 -3.25 14.64
N SER A 203 19.52 -2.22 14.40
CA SER A 203 19.59 -0.91 15.06
C SER A 203 19.41 -0.99 16.57
N GLU A 204 18.66 -1.97 17.07
CA GLU A 204 18.35 -2.15 18.48
C GLU A 204 19.37 -3.02 19.22
N LEU A 205 20.23 -3.76 18.51
CA LEU A 205 21.12 -4.73 19.15
C LEU A 205 22.08 -4.10 20.18
N SER A 206 22.55 -2.87 19.93
CA SER A 206 23.47 -2.19 20.85
C SER A 206 22.80 -1.68 22.13
N SER A 207 21.49 -1.39 22.08
CA SER A 207 20.68 -0.90 23.20
C SER A 207 19.92 -2.01 23.91
N PHE A 208 19.72 -3.16 23.26
CA PHE A 208 18.93 -4.26 23.78
C PHE A 208 19.54 -4.87 25.05
N GLN A 209 18.76 -4.85 26.13
CA GLN A 209 19.06 -5.47 27.41
C GLN A 209 17.86 -6.34 27.82
N PRO A 210 17.97 -7.69 27.77
CA PRO A 210 16.82 -8.59 27.94
C PRO A 210 15.97 -8.34 29.20
N GLU A 211 16.63 -8.04 30.32
CA GLU A 211 15.98 -7.84 31.62
C GLU A 211 15.51 -6.41 31.87
N GLU A 212 15.87 -5.46 31.00
CA GLU A 212 15.39 -4.09 31.12
C GLU A 212 13.95 -3.97 30.65
N GLN A 213 13.30 -2.91 31.15
CA GLN A 213 11.94 -2.59 30.77
C GLN A 213 11.89 -2.11 29.32
N ALA A 214 10.92 -2.62 28.57
CA ALA A 214 10.58 -2.10 27.26
C ALA A 214 9.92 -0.72 27.40
N ASP A 215 10.32 0.23 26.56
CA ASP A 215 9.63 1.50 26.42
C ASP A 215 8.60 1.44 25.27
N ALA A 216 7.87 2.54 25.07
CA ALA A 216 6.87 2.66 24.01
C ALA A 216 7.45 2.46 22.60
N SER A 217 8.66 2.96 22.35
CA SER A 217 9.31 2.94 21.04
C SER A 217 9.70 1.52 20.66
N PHE A 218 10.43 0.84 21.53
CA PHE A 218 10.82 -0.55 21.35
C PHE A 218 9.59 -1.45 21.17
N THR A 219 8.56 -1.23 21.99
CA THR A 219 7.31 -2.00 21.92
C THR A 219 6.59 -1.78 20.58
N ALA A 220 6.53 -0.55 20.08
CA ALA A 220 5.94 -0.23 18.79
C ALA A 220 6.72 -0.85 17.61
N GLU A 221 8.04 -0.88 17.70
CA GLU A 221 8.89 -1.52 16.71
C GLU A 221 8.64 -3.02 16.65
N VAL A 222 8.65 -3.70 17.80
CA VAL A 222 8.38 -5.15 17.86
C VAL A 222 6.99 -5.48 17.30
N LEU A 223 5.95 -4.71 17.64
CA LEU A 223 4.60 -4.90 17.09
C LEU A 223 4.57 -4.68 15.56
N SER A 224 5.30 -3.68 15.07
CA SER A 224 5.43 -3.41 13.63
C SER A 224 6.16 -4.54 12.91
N ARG A 225 7.15 -5.17 13.55
CA ARG A 225 7.83 -6.35 13.01
C ARG A 225 6.90 -7.55 12.94
N VAL A 226 6.09 -7.81 13.97
CA VAL A 226 5.06 -8.85 13.91
C VAL A 226 4.13 -8.61 12.71
N LEU A 227 3.62 -7.39 12.53
CA LEU A 227 2.82 -7.04 11.35
C LEU A 227 3.56 -7.31 10.02
N ALA A 228 4.87 -7.07 9.95
CA ALA A 228 5.67 -7.32 8.76
C ALA A 228 5.78 -8.83 8.43
N PHE A 229 5.93 -9.69 9.44
CA PHE A 229 5.90 -11.15 9.25
C PHE A 229 4.54 -11.66 8.76
N HIS A 230 3.46 -10.94 9.06
CA HIS A 230 2.12 -11.22 8.53
C HIS A 230 1.82 -10.54 7.18
N GLY A 231 2.76 -9.75 6.63
CA GLY A 231 2.54 -8.99 5.40
C GLY A 231 1.58 -7.79 5.54
N GLU A 232 1.26 -7.41 6.78
CA GLU A 232 0.28 -6.35 7.11
C GLU A 232 0.96 -5.01 7.40
N TYR A 233 2.27 -4.99 7.68
CA TYR A 233 3.04 -3.76 7.87
C TYR A 233 3.46 -3.14 6.54
N LYS A 234 3.00 -1.91 6.26
CA LYS A 234 3.44 -1.04 5.15
C LYS A 234 3.86 -1.81 3.89
N ASN A 235 2.88 -2.43 3.23
CA ASN A 235 3.09 -3.24 2.02
C ASN A 235 3.82 -2.43 0.94
N THR A 236 4.99 -2.92 0.52
CA THR A 236 5.86 -2.22 -0.43
C THR A 236 6.58 -3.22 -1.33
N VAL A 237 6.70 -2.88 -2.61
CA VAL A 237 7.58 -3.60 -3.54
C VAL A 237 9.04 -3.17 -3.37
N GLY A 238 9.32 -1.96 -2.91
CA GLY A 238 10.70 -1.49 -2.68
C GLY A 238 10.78 0.02 -2.59
N GLN A 239 12.00 0.56 -2.60
CA GLN A 239 12.25 2.00 -2.58
C GLN A 239 12.65 2.52 -3.96
N VAL A 240 12.37 3.80 -4.21
CA VAL A 240 12.81 4.51 -5.43
C VAL A 240 14.32 4.38 -5.64
N GLN A 241 15.11 4.23 -4.57
CA GLN A 241 16.56 4.14 -4.62
C GLN A 241 17.10 2.71 -4.76
N ASP A 242 16.27 1.66 -4.65
CA ASP A 242 16.75 0.29 -4.75
C ASP A 242 17.29 0.00 -6.17
N ASP A 243 18.42 -0.68 -6.26
CA ASP A 243 19.02 -1.03 -7.55
C ASP A 243 18.10 -1.92 -8.40
N ASP A 244 17.28 -2.74 -7.76
CA ASP A 244 16.38 -3.71 -8.38
C ASP A 244 14.92 -3.23 -8.51
N ILE A 245 14.59 -1.98 -8.12
CA ILE A 245 13.20 -1.48 -8.11
C ILE A 245 12.49 -1.64 -9.47
N PHE A 246 13.21 -1.42 -10.57
CA PHE A 246 12.64 -1.53 -11.91
C PHE A 246 12.23 -2.96 -12.25
N ALA A 247 13.03 -3.95 -11.84
CA ALA A 247 12.69 -5.36 -12.02
C ALA A 247 11.47 -5.74 -11.17
N LYS A 248 11.39 -5.25 -9.93
CA LYS A 248 10.26 -5.50 -9.04
C LYS A 248 8.96 -4.89 -9.56
N ILE A 249 8.99 -3.69 -10.13
CA ILE A 249 7.82 -3.05 -10.74
C ILE A 249 7.36 -3.78 -12.00
N HIS A 250 8.30 -4.24 -12.84
CA HIS A 250 7.99 -5.10 -13.97
C HIS A 250 7.24 -6.36 -13.51
N GLN A 251 7.81 -7.10 -12.55
CA GLN A 251 7.19 -8.31 -12.02
C GLN A 251 5.81 -8.03 -11.39
N ALA A 252 5.70 -6.94 -10.62
CA ALA A 252 4.45 -6.55 -9.99
C ALA A 252 3.35 -6.24 -11.01
N TYR A 253 3.68 -5.58 -12.13
CA TYR A 253 2.72 -5.25 -13.20
C TYR A 253 2.37 -6.45 -14.10
N ASP A 254 3.36 -7.27 -14.46
CA ASP A 254 3.16 -8.40 -15.38
C ASP A 254 2.33 -9.53 -14.75
N THR A 255 2.36 -9.65 -13.42
CA THR A 255 1.53 -10.62 -12.68
C THR A 255 0.10 -10.15 -12.41
N GLN A 256 -0.22 -8.89 -12.75
CA GLN A 256 -1.58 -8.37 -12.58
C GLN A 256 -2.50 -8.84 -13.68
N ILE A 257 -3.71 -9.18 -13.28
CA ILE A 257 -4.86 -9.37 -14.15
C ILE A 257 -5.90 -8.30 -13.85
N LEU A 258 -6.92 -8.18 -14.70
CA LEU A 258 -8.11 -7.40 -14.36
C LEU A 258 -8.64 -7.85 -13.00
N VAL A 259 -8.65 -6.94 -12.03
CA VAL A 259 -9.31 -7.14 -10.74
C VAL A 259 -10.82 -7.26 -10.99
N GLN A 260 -11.42 -8.34 -10.54
CA GLN A 260 -12.83 -8.62 -10.78
C GLN A 260 -13.54 -8.99 -9.48
N SER A 261 -14.72 -8.42 -9.30
CA SER A 261 -15.69 -8.82 -8.29
C SER A 261 -17.07 -8.73 -8.93
N PRO A 262 -17.68 -9.85 -9.36
CA PRO A 262 -18.95 -9.83 -10.08
C PRO A 262 -20.07 -9.11 -9.31
N GLU A 263 -20.09 -9.26 -7.99
CA GLU A 263 -21.06 -8.59 -7.11
C GLU A 263 -20.90 -7.07 -7.14
N LEU A 264 -19.67 -6.57 -6.99
CA LEU A 264 -19.39 -5.13 -6.99
C LEU A 264 -19.53 -4.54 -8.39
N GLN A 265 -19.13 -5.29 -9.43
CA GLN A 265 -19.32 -4.91 -10.84
C GLN A 265 -20.79 -4.71 -11.15
N ALA A 266 -21.65 -5.67 -10.81
CA ALA A 266 -23.07 -5.55 -11.06
C ALA A 266 -23.69 -4.30 -10.41
N LEU A 267 -23.32 -4.00 -9.17
CA LEU A 267 -23.79 -2.80 -8.46
C LEU A 267 -23.31 -1.50 -9.13
N PHE A 268 -22.02 -1.39 -9.42
CA PHE A 268 -21.44 -0.16 -9.97
C PHE A 268 -21.74 0.04 -11.46
N ASP A 269 -21.87 -1.04 -12.24
CA ASP A 269 -22.32 -0.98 -13.63
C ASP A 269 -23.76 -0.49 -13.72
N ALA A 270 -24.63 -0.91 -12.80
CA ALA A 270 -25.98 -0.34 -12.68
C ALA A 270 -25.94 1.15 -12.29
N GLY A 271 -24.99 1.57 -11.46
CA GLY A 271 -24.75 2.97 -11.13
C GLY A 271 -24.29 3.80 -12.34
N LEU A 272 -23.39 3.27 -13.15
CA LEU A 272 -22.99 3.87 -14.43
C LEU A 272 -24.17 4.01 -15.39
N GLN A 273 -24.99 2.97 -15.53
CA GLN A 273 -26.19 2.98 -16.38
C GLN A 273 -27.20 4.05 -15.96
N GLN A 274 -27.25 4.38 -14.67
CA GLN A 274 -28.10 5.44 -14.10
C GLN A 274 -27.42 6.81 -14.05
N ASN A 275 -26.22 6.96 -14.62
CA ASN A 275 -25.41 8.19 -14.60
C ASN A 275 -25.16 8.72 -13.18
N LEU A 276 -25.05 7.84 -12.17
CA LEU A 276 -24.68 8.26 -10.82
C LEU A 276 -23.25 8.81 -10.77
N PHE A 277 -22.38 8.26 -11.61
CA PHE A 277 -20.98 8.63 -11.80
C PHE A 277 -20.54 8.25 -13.22
N THR A 278 -19.37 8.73 -13.66
CA THR A 278 -18.85 8.51 -15.02
C THR A 278 -17.86 7.34 -15.12
N GLY A 279 -17.34 6.89 -13.98
CA GLY A 279 -16.43 5.77 -13.88
C GLY A 279 -16.27 5.29 -12.44
N TYR A 280 -15.72 4.10 -12.27
CA TYR A 280 -15.38 3.53 -10.98
C TYR A 280 -14.15 2.63 -11.09
N ASN A 281 -13.53 2.31 -9.96
CA ASN A 281 -12.40 1.39 -9.88
C ASN A 281 -12.77 0.18 -9.03
N ILE A 282 -12.20 -0.99 -9.36
CA ILE A 282 -12.20 -2.17 -8.49
C ILE A 282 -10.77 -2.49 -8.09
N LYS A 283 -10.56 -2.73 -6.80
CA LYS A 283 -9.27 -3.02 -6.19
C LYS A 283 -9.36 -4.23 -5.25
N ASP A 284 -8.22 -4.84 -5.00
CA ASP A 284 -8.05 -5.93 -4.03
C ASP A 284 -7.21 -5.41 -2.85
N SER A 285 -7.79 -5.39 -1.66
CA SER A 285 -7.22 -4.78 -0.46
C SER A 285 -5.94 -5.45 0.01
N ARG A 286 -5.61 -6.65 -0.49
CA ARG A 286 -4.32 -7.30 -0.22
C ARG A 286 -3.13 -6.51 -0.76
N TYR A 287 -3.35 -5.59 -1.70
CA TYR A 287 -2.29 -4.75 -2.25
C TYR A 287 -2.21 -3.37 -1.61
N ASP A 288 -3.17 -2.99 -0.75
CA ASP A 288 -3.20 -1.67 -0.10
C ASP A 288 -1.86 -1.41 0.60
N ALA A 289 -1.21 -0.28 0.28
CA ALA A 289 0.16 -0.01 0.73
C ALA A 289 0.30 0.17 2.26
N HIS A 290 -0.79 0.51 2.94
CA HIS A 290 -0.78 0.85 4.37
C HIS A 290 0.26 1.91 4.74
N PHE A 291 0.58 2.83 3.84
CA PHE A 291 1.54 3.91 4.11
C PHE A 291 0.94 4.99 5.02
N ASP A 292 1.78 5.73 5.72
CA ASP A 292 1.36 6.89 6.53
C ASP A 292 0.64 7.90 5.61
N PRO A 293 -0.64 8.22 5.85
CA PRO A 293 -1.39 9.20 5.07
C PRO A 293 -0.71 10.57 4.98
N LYS A 294 0.03 10.99 6.01
CA LYS A 294 0.74 12.29 6.05
C LYS A 294 1.91 12.32 5.08
N LEU A 295 2.58 11.18 4.92
CA LEU A 295 3.77 11.03 4.08
C LEU A 295 3.48 10.40 2.73
N SER A 296 2.23 10.06 2.41
CA SER A 296 1.92 9.33 1.18
C SER A 296 1.04 10.06 0.17
N LEU A 297 1.13 9.61 -1.08
CA LEU A 297 0.17 9.89 -2.16
C LEU A 297 0.05 8.67 -3.09
N THR A 298 -0.99 8.67 -3.90
CA THR A 298 -1.24 7.65 -4.91
C THR A 298 -1.29 8.29 -6.29
N TYR A 299 -0.59 7.71 -7.26
CA TYR A 299 -0.57 8.15 -8.67
C TYR A 299 -1.22 7.08 -9.56
N GLY A 300 -2.35 7.39 -10.20
CA GLY A 300 -3.08 6.47 -11.05
C GLY A 300 -2.61 6.50 -12.50
N HIS A 301 -2.33 5.34 -13.10
CA HIS A 301 -1.98 5.22 -14.52
C HIS A 301 -2.13 3.77 -15.04
N SER A 302 -1.96 3.55 -16.34
CA SER A 302 -2.11 2.23 -16.98
C SER A 302 -0.88 1.70 -17.71
N ASP A 303 0.21 2.47 -17.79
CA ASP A 303 1.34 2.21 -18.69
C ASP A 303 2.60 1.90 -17.88
N LEU A 304 3.12 0.69 -18.05
CA LEU A 304 4.30 0.23 -17.31
C LEU A 304 5.53 1.11 -17.60
N LYS A 305 5.72 1.55 -18.84
CA LYS A 305 6.84 2.41 -19.20
C LYS A 305 6.77 3.76 -18.48
N HIS A 306 5.57 4.30 -18.30
CA HIS A 306 5.33 5.48 -17.48
C HIS A 306 5.72 5.24 -16.02
N ALA A 307 5.30 4.14 -15.39
CA ALA A 307 5.69 3.81 -14.01
C ALA A 307 7.22 3.78 -13.85
N ILE A 308 7.90 3.07 -14.74
CA ILE A 308 9.36 2.93 -14.74
C ILE A 308 10.04 4.31 -14.87
N GLN A 309 9.59 5.13 -15.82
CA GLN A 309 10.15 6.47 -16.02
C GLN A 309 9.81 7.43 -14.87
N LEU A 310 8.63 7.32 -14.27
CA LEU A 310 8.26 8.12 -13.11
C LEU A 310 9.17 7.80 -11.91
N ILE A 311 9.45 6.53 -11.64
CA ILE A 311 10.39 6.14 -10.56
C ILE A 311 11.81 6.65 -10.88
N GLY A 312 12.26 6.52 -12.12
CA GLY A 312 13.54 7.08 -12.56
C GLY A 312 13.63 8.60 -12.42
N LEU A 313 12.53 9.31 -12.71
CA LEU A 313 12.40 10.76 -12.53
C LEU A 313 12.45 11.15 -11.06
N LEU A 314 11.70 10.47 -10.19
CA LEU A 314 11.75 10.71 -8.75
C LEU A 314 13.18 10.53 -8.20
N ARG A 315 13.86 9.47 -8.63
CA ARG A 315 15.28 9.22 -8.32
C ARG A 315 16.17 10.38 -8.77
N SER A 316 16.03 10.86 -10.01
CA SER A 316 16.86 11.97 -10.53
C SER A 316 16.60 13.30 -9.82
N GLU A 317 15.37 13.51 -9.34
CA GLU A 317 14.97 14.70 -8.58
C GLU A 317 15.32 14.61 -7.08
N GLY A 318 16.03 13.55 -6.67
CA GLY A 318 16.47 13.33 -5.30
C GLY A 318 15.32 13.02 -4.34
N ILE A 319 14.23 12.44 -4.85
CA ILE A 319 13.09 12.00 -4.03
C ILE A 319 13.36 10.60 -3.49
N GLN A 320 13.22 10.45 -2.19
CA GLN A 320 13.28 9.17 -1.48
C GLN A 320 11.84 8.77 -1.12
N ALA A 321 11.39 7.65 -1.66
CA ALA A 321 10.07 7.13 -1.33
C ALA A 321 10.06 5.61 -1.36
N LYS A 322 9.24 5.00 -0.50
CA LYS A 322 8.77 3.62 -0.69
C LYS A 322 7.73 3.61 -1.80
N VAL A 323 7.66 2.49 -2.50
CA VAL A 323 6.82 2.29 -3.68
C VAL A 323 5.95 1.07 -3.44
N GLN A 324 4.67 1.19 -3.74
CA GLN A 324 3.74 0.08 -3.83
C GLN A 324 2.92 0.21 -5.11
N LEU A 325 2.76 -0.90 -5.83
CA LEU A 325 1.99 -0.94 -7.07
C LEU A 325 0.70 -1.73 -6.81
N GLU A 326 -0.42 -1.04 -6.77
CA GLU A 326 -1.74 -1.58 -6.45
C GLU A 326 -2.51 -1.84 -7.75
N PRO A 327 -2.82 -3.10 -8.11
CA PRO A 327 -3.61 -3.41 -9.29
C PRO A 327 -5.02 -2.84 -9.16
N LYS A 328 -5.54 -2.27 -10.25
CA LYS A 328 -6.94 -1.86 -10.33
C LYS A 328 -7.56 -2.17 -11.69
N THR A 329 -8.87 -2.38 -11.69
CA THR A 329 -9.67 -2.31 -12.91
C THR A 329 -10.44 -1.01 -12.91
N SER A 330 -10.22 -0.16 -13.91
CA SER A 330 -11.02 1.05 -14.11
C SER A 330 -12.15 0.76 -15.09
N ALA A 331 -13.37 1.08 -14.71
CA ALA A 331 -14.58 0.90 -15.50
C ALA A 331 -15.20 2.27 -15.81
N PHE A 332 -15.49 2.54 -17.08
CA PHE A 332 -16.04 3.83 -17.52
C PHE A 332 -16.93 3.67 -18.75
N VAL A 333 -17.78 4.67 -18.99
CA VAL A 333 -18.64 4.71 -20.18
C VAL A 333 -17.77 4.78 -21.43
N TYR A 334 -17.95 3.82 -22.34
CA TYR A 334 -17.28 3.76 -23.62
C TYR A 334 -18.24 4.24 -24.72
N LEU A 335 -17.81 5.28 -25.43
CA LEU A 335 -18.60 5.92 -26.48
C LEU A 335 -18.36 5.23 -27.83
N LYS A 336 -19.41 5.05 -28.63
CA LYS A 336 -19.35 4.34 -29.93
C LYS A 336 -18.35 4.97 -30.90
N GLU A 337 -18.19 6.29 -30.84
CA GLU A 337 -17.25 7.05 -31.65
C GLU A 337 -15.78 6.73 -31.36
N TRP A 338 -15.45 6.09 -30.24
CA TRP A 338 -14.07 5.70 -29.92
C TRP A 338 -13.61 4.45 -30.68
N GLY A 339 -14.52 3.76 -31.38
CA GLY A 339 -14.24 2.62 -32.23
C GLY A 339 -15.01 1.37 -31.84
N GLN A 340 -14.73 0.25 -32.53
CA GLN A 340 -15.40 -1.01 -32.26
C GLN A 340 -15.01 -1.58 -30.89
N PRO A 341 -15.94 -2.24 -30.16
CA PRO A 341 -15.64 -2.93 -28.92
C PRO A 341 -14.46 -3.90 -29.06
N VAL A 342 -13.54 -3.85 -28.09
CA VAL A 342 -12.32 -4.68 -28.06
C VAL A 342 -12.38 -5.63 -26.86
N GLN A 343 -11.84 -6.84 -27.03
CA GLN A 343 -11.72 -7.85 -25.99
C GLN A 343 -10.28 -8.38 -25.96
N THR A 344 -9.53 -7.98 -24.95
CA THR A 344 -8.17 -8.44 -24.66
C THR A 344 -8.05 -8.77 -23.18
N GLU A 345 -6.93 -9.38 -22.78
CA GLU A 345 -6.63 -9.67 -21.38
C GLU A 345 -6.62 -8.42 -20.48
N ASN A 346 -6.15 -7.29 -21.01
CA ASN A 346 -5.95 -6.05 -20.26
C ASN A 346 -7.05 -5.01 -20.49
N TYR A 347 -7.97 -5.26 -21.43
CA TYR A 347 -9.00 -4.30 -21.81
C TYR A 347 -10.22 -5.01 -22.41
N ARG A 348 -11.40 -4.76 -21.85
CA ARG A 348 -12.67 -5.33 -22.35
C ARG A 348 -13.73 -4.24 -22.51
N VAL A 349 -14.47 -4.26 -23.60
CA VAL A 349 -15.61 -3.36 -23.86
C VAL A 349 -16.88 -4.17 -23.96
N VAL A 350 -17.77 -4.01 -22.97
CA VAL A 350 -19.01 -4.80 -22.85
C VAL A 350 -20.20 -3.88 -23.11
N GLN A 351 -21.12 -4.33 -23.96
CA GLN A 351 -22.35 -3.60 -24.21
C GLN A 351 -23.26 -3.65 -22.97
N ILE A 352 -23.86 -2.52 -22.64
CA ILE A 352 -24.86 -2.41 -21.57
C ILE A 352 -26.23 -2.01 -22.13
N ASN A 353 -27.24 -2.14 -21.28
CA ASN A 353 -28.58 -1.63 -21.58
C ASN A 353 -28.50 -0.13 -21.90
N ASN A 354 -29.30 0.34 -22.85
CA ASN A 354 -29.29 1.70 -23.44
C ASN A 354 -28.26 1.95 -24.56
N ASP A 355 -27.83 0.90 -25.28
CA ASP A 355 -26.94 1.00 -26.45
C ASP A 355 -25.54 1.58 -26.16
N ASN A 356 -25.20 1.84 -24.89
CA ASN A 356 -23.89 2.26 -24.45
C ASN A 356 -22.98 1.05 -24.18
N TYR A 357 -21.70 1.32 -23.95
CA TYR A 357 -20.73 0.31 -23.56
C TYR A 357 -20.05 0.71 -22.25
N ILE A 358 -19.55 -0.28 -21.52
CA ILE A 358 -18.60 -0.09 -20.42
C ILE A 358 -17.27 -0.65 -20.87
N ALA A 359 -16.22 0.18 -20.84
CA ALA A 359 -14.85 -0.26 -20.94
C ALA A 359 -14.33 -0.62 -19.55
N TYR A 360 -13.62 -1.74 -19.44
CA TYR A 360 -12.85 -2.11 -18.26
C TYR A 360 -11.38 -2.21 -18.66
N SER A 361 -10.54 -1.43 -18.00
CA SER A 361 -9.13 -1.28 -18.29
C SER A 361 -8.28 -1.78 -17.11
N LYS A 362 -7.24 -2.56 -17.41
CA LYS A 362 -6.19 -2.89 -16.45
C LYS A 362 -5.37 -1.64 -16.21
N GLU A 363 -5.35 -1.19 -14.97
CA GLU A 363 -4.57 -0.05 -14.53
C GLU A 363 -3.88 -0.37 -13.21
N TYR A 364 -3.13 0.61 -12.70
CA TYR A 364 -2.56 0.58 -11.37
C TYR A 364 -2.73 1.91 -10.65
N ASP A 365 -2.61 1.82 -9.34
CA ASP A 365 -2.32 2.93 -8.45
C ASP A 365 -0.89 2.73 -7.94
N LEU A 366 -0.01 3.71 -8.19
CA LEU A 366 1.35 3.73 -7.66
C LEU A 366 1.33 4.53 -6.36
N ALA A 367 1.26 3.83 -5.23
CA ALA A 367 1.35 4.43 -3.91
C ALA A 367 2.82 4.73 -3.56
N LEU A 368 3.05 5.91 -3.02
CA LEU A 368 4.38 6.41 -2.65
C LEU A 368 4.35 6.90 -1.20
N GLU A 369 5.27 6.43 -0.35
CA GLU A 369 5.52 7.01 0.99
C GLU A 369 6.86 7.74 0.98
N PHE A 370 6.83 9.06 1.05
CA PHE A 370 8.03 9.89 1.00
C PHE A 370 8.75 9.90 2.34
N ALA A 371 10.07 10.05 2.30
CA ALA A 371 10.88 10.18 3.51
C ALA A 371 10.50 11.42 4.36
N THR A 372 10.00 12.49 3.73
CA THR A 372 9.56 13.70 4.42
C THR A 372 8.37 14.37 3.74
N ILE A 373 7.62 15.17 4.50
CA ILE A 373 6.56 16.06 3.96
C ILE A 373 7.13 17.00 2.90
N GLY A 374 8.35 17.50 3.09
CA GLY A 374 9.02 18.36 2.09
C GLY A 374 9.23 17.68 0.75
N GLN A 375 9.54 16.37 0.73
CA GLN A 375 9.65 15.60 -0.50
C GLN A 375 8.28 15.32 -1.12
N LYS A 376 7.28 14.96 -0.31
CA LYS A 376 5.89 14.80 -0.76
C LYS A 376 5.38 16.06 -1.47
N ASN A 377 5.63 17.23 -0.89
CA ASN A 377 5.16 18.51 -1.43
C ASN A 377 5.83 18.91 -2.74
N ARG A 378 7.01 18.36 -3.06
CA ARG A 378 7.68 18.59 -4.36
C ARG A 378 7.06 17.77 -5.49
N PHE A 379 6.28 16.73 -5.18
CA PHE A 379 5.75 15.81 -6.18
C PHE A 379 4.90 16.51 -7.24
N ASP A 380 3.99 17.38 -6.83
CA ASP A 380 3.13 18.15 -7.74
C ASP A 380 3.94 18.98 -8.75
N THR A 381 5.00 19.65 -8.30
CA THR A 381 5.89 20.43 -9.18
C THR A 381 6.60 19.53 -10.20
N ILE A 382 7.08 18.36 -9.76
CA ILE A 382 7.75 17.39 -10.63
C ILE A 382 6.79 16.89 -11.71
N ILE A 383 5.56 16.53 -11.34
CA ILE A 383 4.54 16.05 -12.29
C ILE A 383 4.18 17.13 -13.30
N ASN A 384 3.92 18.36 -12.84
CA ASN A 384 3.59 19.47 -13.74
C ASN A 384 4.70 19.80 -14.75
N GLN A 385 5.96 19.59 -14.35
CA GLN A 385 7.12 19.88 -15.21
C GLN A 385 7.42 18.75 -16.21
N TYR A 386 7.33 17.49 -15.79
CA TYR A 386 7.90 16.36 -16.53
C TYR A 386 6.90 15.26 -16.88
N ALA A 387 5.68 15.28 -16.34
CA ALA A 387 4.72 14.20 -16.51
C ALA A 387 3.29 14.64 -16.91
N LYS A 388 3.05 15.96 -17.03
CA LYS A 388 1.77 16.53 -17.50
C LYS A 388 1.90 17.14 -18.90
N LYS A 389 0.95 16.82 -19.78
CA LYS A 389 0.81 17.49 -21.08
C LYS A 389 0.17 18.86 -20.92
N ASN A 390 0.75 19.85 -21.60
CA ASN A 390 0.21 21.21 -21.76
C ASN A 390 0.18 21.65 -23.24
N SER A 391 0.61 20.77 -24.16
CA SER A 391 0.56 20.97 -25.61
C SER A 391 0.50 19.62 -26.31
N LYS A 392 0.16 19.60 -27.61
CA LYS A 392 0.00 18.39 -28.41
C LYS A 392 1.29 17.59 -28.56
N ASP A 393 2.40 18.30 -28.78
CA ASP A 393 3.72 17.72 -29.05
C ASP A 393 4.75 18.23 -28.04
N PRO A 394 4.61 17.86 -26.74
CA PRO A 394 5.48 18.39 -25.70
C PRO A 394 6.85 17.70 -25.74
N ALA A 395 7.91 18.49 -25.65
CA ALA A 395 9.27 17.98 -25.45
C ALA A 395 9.57 17.84 -23.96
N GLY A 396 10.37 16.84 -23.58
CA GLY A 396 10.87 16.67 -22.21
C GLY A 396 9.92 16.01 -21.20
N LEU A 397 8.80 15.44 -21.66
CA LEU A 397 7.90 14.65 -20.80
C LEU A 397 8.26 13.16 -20.81
N ILE A 398 7.96 12.48 -19.70
CA ILE A 398 7.99 11.03 -19.62
C ILE A 398 6.90 10.39 -20.50
N ALA A 399 7.09 9.10 -20.82
CA ALA A 399 6.24 8.37 -21.74
C ALA A 399 4.79 8.38 -21.29
N GLN A 400 3.83 8.48 -22.23
CA GLN A 400 2.40 8.41 -21.96
C GLN A 400 1.82 9.43 -20.96
N SER A 401 2.51 10.54 -20.68
CA SER A 401 1.95 11.66 -19.90
C SER A 401 0.54 12.05 -20.31
N TRP A 402 -0.31 12.35 -19.32
CA TRP A 402 -1.69 12.77 -19.53
C TRP A 402 -1.84 14.29 -19.44
N TRP A 403 -2.92 14.80 -20.04
CA TRP A 403 -3.34 16.20 -19.87
C TRP A 403 -3.86 16.45 -18.46
N GLN A 404 -4.63 15.48 -17.96
CA GLN A 404 -5.16 15.42 -16.61
C GLN A 404 -4.55 14.18 -15.92
N PRO A 405 -3.31 14.28 -15.38
CA PRO A 405 -2.81 13.23 -14.49
C PRO A 405 -3.77 13.04 -13.31
N LEU A 406 -3.72 11.88 -12.67
CA LEU A 406 -4.49 11.60 -11.46
C LEU A 406 -3.52 11.26 -10.34
N TYR A 407 -3.42 12.12 -9.34
CA TYR A 407 -2.77 11.79 -8.09
C TYR A 407 -3.44 12.43 -6.89
N TYR A 408 -3.42 11.70 -5.78
CA TYR A 408 -4.23 12.05 -4.63
C TYR A 408 -3.61 11.64 -3.31
N SER A 409 -4.05 12.27 -2.23
CA SER A 409 -3.55 12.08 -0.87
C SER A 409 -4.71 12.04 0.12
N LEU A 410 -4.59 11.19 1.14
CA LEU A 410 -5.53 11.10 2.27
C LEU A 410 -5.26 12.14 3.37
N SER A 411 -4.23 12.98 3.20
CA SER A 411 -3.98 14.17 4.02
C SER A 411 -3.73 15.36 3.11
N SER A 412 -4.08 16.58 3.55
CA SER A 412 -3.87 17.77 2.74
C SER A 412 -2.37 18.00 2.46
N PRO A 413 -1.91 17.94 1.20
CA PRO A 413 -0.52 18.16 0.83
C PRO A 413 -0.20 19.66 0.58
N GLY A 414 -1.14 20.57 0.87
CA GLY A 414 -1.02 22.01 0.62
C GLY A 414 -1.98 22.52 -0.45
N SER A 415 -1.77 23.75 -0.90
CA SER A 415 -2.74 24.52 -1.71
C SER A 415 -2.89 24.08 -3.18
N ALA A 416 -2.04 23.18 -3.68
CA ALA A 416 -2.12 22.70 -5.06
C ALA A 416 -3.21 21.63 -5.27
N TYR A 417 -3.88 21.23 -4.18
CA TYR A 417 -4.84 20.13 -4.19
C TYR A 417 -6.20 20.60 -3.69
N THR A 418 -7.24 19.98 -4.25
CA THR A 418 -8.62 20.28 -3.94
C THR A 418 -9.28 19.06 -3.30
N GLU A 419 -10.11 19.29 -2.29
CA GLU A 419 -10.85 18.23 -1.62
C GLU A 419 -11.98 17.72 -2.52
N ILE A 420 -12.07 16.39 -2.62
CA ILE A 420 -13.15 15.66 -3.28
C ILE A 420 -13.61 14.51 -2.40
N ALA A 421 -14.63 13.77 -2.83
CA ALA A 421 -15.17 12.63 -2.10
C ALA A 421 -14.91 11.30 -2.82
N ASN A 422 -14.72 10.24 -2.02
CA ASN A 422 -14.74 8.87 -2.47
C ASN A 422 -16.01 8.18 -1.93
N ASN A 423 -16.64 7.33 -2.74
CA ASN A 423 -17.73 6.47 -2.32
C ASN A 423 -17.30 5.02 -2.57
N ARG A 424 -17.12 4.25 -1.50
CA ARG A 424 -16.53 2.91 -1.52
C ARG A 424 -17.53 1.86 -0.99
N VAL A 425 -17.58 0.71 -1.66
CA VAL A 425 -18.32 -0.48 -1.21
C VAL A 425 -17.36 -1.67 -1.23
N SER A 426 -17.33 -2.42 -0.14
CA SER A 426 -16.45 -3.58 0.04
C SER A 426 -17.24 -4.89 -0.03
N ALA A 427 -16.60 -5.93 -0.59
CA ALA A 427 -17.09 -7.31 -0.61
C ALA A 427 -15.90 -8.26 -0.42
N GLY A 428 -15.74 -8.77 0.81
CA GLY A 428 -14.55 -9.53 1.20
C GLY A 428 -13.29 -8.68 1.03
N ARG A 429 -12.28 -9.22 0.31
CA ARG A 429 -11.03 -8.51 0.02
C ARG A 429 -11.12 -7.50 -1.14
N TYR A 430 -12.25 -7.43 -1.84
CA TYR A 430 -12.40 -6.50 -2.97
C TYR A 430 -13.18 -5.28 -2.54
N TYR A 431 -12.88 -4.14 -3.15
CA TYR A 431 -13.73 -2.96 -3.03
C TYR A 431 -13.87 -2.26 -4.38
N ALA A 432 -15.04 -1.66 -4.58
CA ALA A 432 -15.32 -0.78 -5.69
C ALA A 432 -15.48 0.64 -5.18
N GLN A 433 -15.00 1.60 -5.96
CA GLN A 433 -15.00 3.00 -5.55
C GLN A 433 -15.21 3.97 -6.70
N SER A 434 -15.92 5.06 -6.43
CA SER A 434 -16.13 6.16 -7.37
C SER A 434 -15.72 7.48 -6.73
N PHE A 435 -14.91 8.25 -7.45
CA PHE A 435 -14.54 9.60 -7.08
C PHE A 435 -15.59 10.59 -7.57
N SER A 436 -15.88 11.61 -6.77
CA SER A 436 -16.86 12.65 -7.10
C SER A 436 -16.51 13.97 -6.43
N LEU A 437 -17.10 15.06 -6.91
CA LEU A 437 -17.15 16.30 -6.13
C LEU A 437 -17.85 16.05 -4.78
N THR A 438 -17.48 16.83 -3.77
CA THR A 438 -18.01 16.67 -2.40
C THR A 438 -19.52 16.86 -2.33
N ASP A 439 -20.09 17.77 -3.14
CA ASP A 439 -21.53 18.03 -3.22
C ASP A 439 -22.33 16.88 -3.88
N LYS A 440 -21.67 15.93 -4.55
CA LYS A 440 -22.32 14.77 -5.20
C LYS A 440 -22.31 13.50 -4.36
N ALA A 441 -21.46 13.41 -3.34
CA ALA A 441 -21.22 12.17 -2.58
C ALA A 441 -22.50 11.55 -1.99
N SER A 442 -23.36 12.38 -1.38
CA SER A 442 -24.62 11.92 -0.80
C SER A 442 -25.56 11.33 -1.86
N SER A 443 -25.68 12.00 -3.01
CA SER A 443 -26.53 11.53 -4.12
C SER A 443 -26.06 10.20 -4.71
N ILE A 444 -24.75 9.98 -4.78
CA ILE A 444 -24.16 8.71 -5.23
C ILE A 444 -24.46 7.61 -4.23
N THR A 445 -24.21 7.88 -2.95
CA THR A 445 -24.49 6.94 -1.86
C THR A 445 -25.97 6.53 -1.83
N ASP A 446 -26.89 7.48 -1.95
CA ASP A 446 -28.32 7.19 -1.98
C ASP A 446 -28.74 6.44 -3.25
N GLY A 447 -28.12 6.76 -4.39
CA GLY A 447 -28.32 6.04 -5.65
C GLY A 447 -27.89 4.57 -5.55
N LEU A 448 -26.72 4.29 -4.98
CA LEU A 448 -26.24 2.93 -4.75
C LEU A 448 -27.16 2.15 -3.79
N ARG A 449 -27.67 2.78 -2.73
CA ARG A 449 -28.65 2.16 -1.81
C ARG A 449 -30.00 1.87 -2.47
N LYS A 450 -30.42 2.68 -3.46
CA LYS A 450 -31.63 2.38 -4.25
C LYS A 450 -31.42 1.16 -5.15
N ILE A 451 -30.23 0.99 -5.71
CA ILE A 451 -29.88 -0.18 -6.54
C ILE A 451 -29.80 -1.44 -5.68
N LYS A 452 -29.11 -1.36 -4.53
CA LYS A 452 -28.97 -2.47 -3.59
C LYS A 452 -29.33 -2.00 -2.17
N PRO A 453 -30.60 -2.22 -1.73
CA PRO A 453 -31.01 -1.91 -0.38
C PRO A 453 -30.12 -2.60 0.66
N GLY A 454 -29.70 -1.85 1.68
CA GLY A 454 -28.83 -2.36 2.75
C GLY A 454 -27.34 -2.42 2.41
N VAL A 455 -26.90 -1.95 1.24
CA VAL A 455 -25.47 -1.83 0.94
C VAL A 455 -24.81 -0.79 1.85
N GLU A 456 -23.70 -1.18 2.46
CA GLU A 456 -22.85 -0.26 3.22
C GLU A 456 -21.95 0.50 2.25
N VAL A 457 -22.08 1.83 2.26
CA VAL A 457 -21.26 2.73 1.47
C VAL A 457 -20.42 3.56 2.43
N GLU A 458 -19.10 3.37 2.37
CA GLU A 458 -18.13 4.17 3.08
C GLU A 458 -17.84 5.42 2.24
N SER A 459 -18.15 6.60 2.77
CA SER A 459 -17.86 7.88 2.12
C SER A 459 -16.86 8.68 2.95
N TYR A 460 -15.80 9.15 2.30
CA TYR A 460 -14.78 9.97 2.94
C TYR A 460 -14.19 10.98 1.96
N HIS A 461 -13.55 12.01 2.50
CA HIS A 461 -12.91 13.04 1.72
C HIS A 461 -11.41 12.80 1.58
N PHE A 462 -10.86 13.29 0.47
CA PHE A 462 -9.44 13.24 0.19
C PHE A 462 -9.06 14.35 -0.81
N TRP A 463 -7.77 14.56 -1.00
CA TRP A 463 -7.25 15.68 -1.79
C TRP A 463 -6.68 15.19 -3.11
N VAL A 464 -7.14 15.75 -4.22
CA VAL A 464 -6.65 15.45 -5.58
C VAL A 464 -5.92 16.65 -6.17
N ASP A 465 -5.08 16.36 -7.16
CA ASP A 465 -4.42 17.37 -7.96
C ASP A 465 -5.42 18.27 -8.72
N THR A 466 -5.00 19.51 -8.97
CA THR A 466 -5.81 20.50 -9.69
C THR A 466 -6.27 20.01 -11.07
N PRO A 467 -5.41 19.40 -11.91
CA PRO A 467 -5.84 18.81 -13.18
C PRO A 467 -7.02 17.82 -13.03
N PHE A 468 -6.91 16.82 -12.15
CA PHE A 468 -8.00 15.87 -11.95
C PHE A 468 -9.29 16.52 -11.41
N TYR A 469 -9.16 17.52 -10.53
CA TYR A 469 -10.33 18.28 -10.06
C TYR A 469 -11.07 18.99 -11.20
N ARG A 470 -10.33 19.56 -12.17
CA ARG A 470 -10.91 20.17 -13.38
C ARG A 470 -11.62 19.15 -14.26
N TYR A 471 -11.03 17.96 -14.41
CA TYR A 471 -11.67 16.84 -15.10
C TYR A 471 -13.03 16.49 -14.49
N LEU A 472 -13.14 16.43 -13.15
CA LEU A 472 -14.42 16.17 -12.47
C LEU A 472 -15.46 17.27 -12.70
N ASN A 473 -15.03 18.50 -12.99
CA ASN A 473 -15.90 19.62 -13.37
C ASN A 473 -16.22 19.64 -14.88
N GLY A 474 -15.74 18.67 -15.66
CA GLY A 474 -15.95 18.61 -17.10
C GLY A 474 -15.07 19.57 -17.90
N GLU A 475 -14.01 20.11 -17.30
CA GLU A 475 -13.04 20.97 -17.97
C GLU A 475 -11.97 20.11 -18.68
N ALA A 476 -11.68 20.42 -19.95
CA ALA A 476 -10.81 19.62 -20.81
C ALA A 476 -9.38 20.18 -21.00
N GLN A 477 -8.90 21.09 -20.14
CA GLN A 477 -7.67 21.87 -20.39
C GLN A 477 -6.41 21.38 -19.67
#